data_AF-A0A7W1T135-F1
#
_entry.id   AF-A0A7W1T135-F1
#
_cell.length_a   1.000
_cell.length_b   1.000
_cell.length_c   1.000
_cell.angle_alpha   90.00
_cell.angle_beta   90.00
_cell.angle_gamma   90.00
#
_symmetry.space_group_name_H-M   'P 1'
#
loop_
_entity.id
_entity.type
_entity.pdbx_description
1 polymer ?
#
loop_
_entity_poly.entity_id
_entity_poly.type
_entity_poly.pdbx_seq_one_letter_code
_entity_poly.pdbx_strand_id
1 'polypeptide(L)'
;MKYALYWLLAILPLSLPSSGRAESSTKRRQVTPAEAKAITAAVEDEIYDYGYYRKFYQIGENIGHSAHWVSRLHIYINPDYNVVDGYGEVIYKLMPFGQIYRLFYLDENGVVKLDGDPQNQFPITQPSHQTVFMDDEDVCRREERWTKGFFTVDVVPSGETIMGAARR
;
A
#
# COMPACT_ATOMS: atom_id res chain seq x y z
N MET A 1 44.68 -2.10 67.67
CA MET A 1 44.50 -1.16 66.55
C MET A 1 44.37 -1.93 65.25
N LYS A 2 43.21 -1.79 64.59
CA LYS A 2 42.94 -1.85 63.14
C LYS A 2 43.48 -3.05 62.32
N TYR A 3 42.62 -4.05 62.09
CA TYR A 3 42.72 -4.92 60.91
C TYR A 3 41.84 -4.32 59.80
N ALA A 4 42.47 -3.89 58.71
CA ALA A 4 41.80 -3.40 57.51
C ALA A 4 41.61 -4.57 56.54
N LEU A 5 40.35 -4.97 56.34
CA LEU A 5 39.94 -6.05 55.44
C LEU A 5 39.61 -5.41 54.07
N TYR A 6 40.51 -5.56 53.10
CA TYR A 6 40.29 -5.11 51.73
C TYR A 6 39.45 -6.15 50.97
N TRP A 7 38.23 -5.77 50.60
CA TRP A 7 37.40 -6.49 49.65
C TRP A 7 37.86 -6.19 48.23
N LEU A 8 38.49 -7.17 47.57
CA LEU A 8 38.73 -7.17 46.13
C LEU A 8 37.44 -7.64 45.43
N LEU A 9 36.67 -6.70 44.89
CA LEU A 9 35.59 -6.99 43.94
C LEU A 9 36.23 -7.32 42.58
N ALA A 10 36.23 -8.60 42.21
CA ALA A 10 36.55 -9.04 40.86
C ALA A 10 35.40 -8.68 39.92
N ILE A 11 35.59 -7.68 39.06
CA ILE A 11 34.65 -7.33 37.99
C ILE A 11 34.88 -8.33 36.84
N LEU A 12 34.06 -9.37 36.78
CA LEU A 12 33.98 -10.27 35.63
C LEU A 12 33.25 -9.55 34.49
N PRO A 13 33.84 -9.42 33.29
CA PRO A 13 33.13 -8.89 32.14
C PRO A 13 32.06 -9.90 31.72
N LEU A 14 30.80 -9.57 31.97
CA LEU A 14 29.65 -10.28 31.41
C LEU A 14 29.65 -10.04 29.89
N SER A 15 30.21 -10.97 29.14
CA SER A 15 30.07 -11.05 27.69
C SER A 15 28.61 -11.37 27.37
N LEU A 16 27.80 -10.32 27.20
CA LEU A 16 26.44 -10.47 26.69
C LEU A 16 26.52 -11.12 25.31
N PRO A 17 25.83 -12.25 25.07
CA PRO A 17 25.75 -12.81 23.73
C PRO A 17 25.11 -11.75 22.84
N SER A 18 25.89 -11.26 21.87
CA SER A 18 25.38 -10.48 20.76
C SER A 18 24.22 -11.26 20.17
N SER A 19 23.00 -10.82 20.46
CA SER A 19 21.81 -11.28 19.78
C SER A 19 21.97 -10.83 18.34
N GLY A 20 22.61 -11.68 17.53
CA GLY A 20 22.63 -11.54 16.09
C GLY A 20 21.17 -11.43 15.70
N ARG A 21 20.75 -10.21 15.36
CA ARG A 21 19.45 -9.92 14.79
C ARG A 21 19.45 -10.76 13.53
N ALA A 22 18.78 -11.91 13.58
CA ALA A 22 18.60 -12.74 12.42
C ALA A 22 18.02 -11.78 11.38
N GLU A 23 18.78 -11.51 10.33
CA GLU A 23 18.24 -11.00 9.09
C GLU A 23 17.19 -12.02 8.70
N SER A 24 15.94 -11.76 9.13
CA SER A 24 14.77 -12.35 8.54
C SER A 24 14.94 -12.07 7.07
N SER A 25 15.42 -13.07 6.34
CA SER A 25 15.57 -12.99 4.91
C SER A 25 14.15 -12.85 4.39
N THR A 26 13.73 -11.60 4.23
CA THR A 26 12.38 -11.25 3.78
C THR A 26 12.24 -11.88 2.42
N LYS A 27 11.60 -13.04 2.37
CA LYS A 27 11.38 -13.79 1.14
C LYS A 27 10.49 -12.92 0.27
N ARG A 28 11.05 -12.36 -0.79
CA ARG A 28 10.34 -11.54 -1.77
C ARG A 28 10.09 -12.37 -3.02
N ARG A 29 8.94 -12.16 -3.65
CA ARG A 29 8.66 -12.63 -5.01
C ARG A 29 8.19 -11.47 -5.87
N GLN A 30 8.33 -11.61 -7.18
CA GLN A 30 7.78 -10.62 -8.09
C GLN A 30 6.25 -10.71 -8.16
N VAL A 31 5.58 -9.55 -8.23
CA VAL A 31 4.17 -9.44 -8.59
C VAL A 31 4.03 -9.78 -10.08
N THR A 32 3.18 -10.75 -10.39
CA THR A 32 2.94 -11.17 -11.76
C THR A 32 2.04 -10.18 -12.50
N PRO A 33 2.04 -10.17 -13.85
CA PRO A 33 1.12 -9.32 -14.62
C PRO A 33 -0.37 -9.57 -14.31
N ALA A 34 -0.74 -10.82 -14.02
CA ALA A 34 -2.11 -11.17 -13.66
C ALA A 34 -2.51 -10.57 -12.30
N GLU A 35 -1.61 -10.62 -11.32
CA GLU A 35 -1.81 -9.99 -10.01
C GLU A 35 -1.85 -8.47 -10.12
N ALA A 36 -0.97 -7.86 -10.91
CA ALA A 36 -1.01 -6.42 -11.17
C ALA A 36 -2.37 -5.99 -11.73
N LYS A 37 -2.94 -6.77 -12.66
CA LYS A 37 -4.30 -6.54 -13.18
C LYS A 37 -5.37 -6.69 -12.10
N ALA A 38 -5.25 -7.71 -11.24
CA ALA A 38 -6.19 -7.94 -10.14
C ALA A 38 -6.13 -6.82 -9.08
N ILE A 39 -4.94 -6.28 -8.80
CA ILE A 39 -4.73 -5.14 -7.89
C ILE A 39 -5.42 -3.90 -8.47
N THR A 40 -5.19 -3.61 -9.75
CA THR A 40 -5.88 -2.50 -10.45
C THR A 40 -7.40 -2.66 -10.39
N ALA A 41 -7.93 -3.85 -10.66
CA ALA A 41 -9.37 -4.11 -10.59
C ALA A 41 -9.92 -3.91 -9.17
N ALA A 42 -9.22 -4.37 -8.13
CA ALA A 42 -9.65 -4.15 -6.75
C ALA A 42 -9.73 -2.66 -6.37
N VAL A 43 -8.84 -1.83 -6.91
CA VAL A 43 -8.88 -0.37 -6.77
C VAL A 43 -10.10 0.22 -7.48
N GLU A 44 -10.35 -0.16 -8.74
CA GLU A 44 -11.52 0.29 -9.50
C GLU A 44 -12.82 -0.08 -8.80
N ASP A 45 -12.94 -1.34 -8.38
CA ASP A 45 -14.12 -1.82 -7.68
C ASP A 45 -14.34 -1.03 -6.37
N GLU A 46 -13.28 -0.66 -5.63
CA GLU A 46 -13.43 0.11 -4.39
C GLU A 46 -14.01 1.49 -4.66
N ILE A 47 -13.54 2.12 -5.71
CA ILE A 47 -14.03 3.43 -6.13
C ILE A 47 -15.53 3.35 -6.47
N TYR A 48 -16.00 2.27 -7.10
CA TYR A 48 -17.40 2.11 -7.45
C TYR A 48 -18.27 1.73 -6.26
N ASP A 49 -17.84 0.79 -5.44
CA ASP A 49 -18.58 0.29 -4.27
C ASP A 49 -18.80 1.37 -3.21
N TYR A 50 -17.77 2.17 -2.91
CA TYR A 50 -17.90 3.32 -2.00
C TYR A 50 -18.54 4.55 -2.67
N GLY A 51 -18.90 4.47 -3.96
CA GLY A 51 -19.53 5.57 -4.68
C GLY A 51 -18.62 6.77 -4.95
N TYR A 52 -17.30 6.60 -4.84
CA TYR A 52 -16.32 7.66 -5.04
C TYR A 52 -16.13 8.06 -6.50
N TYR A 53 -16.60 7.25 -7.46
CA TYR A 53 -16.50 7.53 -8.90
C TYR A 53 -16.94 8.96 -9.29
N ARG A 54 -17.94 9.53 -8.60
CA ARG A 54 -18.42 10.90 -8.85
C ARG A 54 -17.39 11.99 -8.50
N LYS A 55 -16.40 11.67 -7.67
CA LYS A 55 -15.34 12.58 -7.22
C LYS A 55 -14.17 12.64 -8.21
N PHE A 56 -14.21 11.84 -9.27
CA PHE A 56 -13.17 11.80 -10.29
C PHE A 56 -13.44 12.71 -11.50
N TYR A 57 -14.53 13.47 -11.54
CA TYR A 57 -14.78 14.45 -12.61
C TYR A 57 -13.62 15.44 -12.71
N GLN A 58 -13.08 15.59 -13.92
CA GLN A 58 -11.92 16.45 -14.21
C GLN A 58 -10.62 16.06 -13.50
N ILE A 59 -10.52 14.83 -12.99
CA ILE A 59 -9.28 14.29 -12.42
C ILE A 59 -8.62 13.34 -13.41
N GLY A 60 -7.32 13.52 -13.65
CA GLY A 60 -6.55 12.69 -14.59
C GLY A 60 -6.83 13.03 -16.05
N GLU A 61 -6.51 12.11 -16.94
CA GLU A 61 -6.77 12.24 -18.37
C GLU A 61 -8.18 11.77 -18.70
N ASN A 62 -8.93 12.53 -19.50
CA ASN A 62 -10.21 12.05 -20.02
C ASN A 62 -9.99 11.16 -21.24
N ILE A 63 -10.26 9.86 -21.09
CA ILE A 63 -10.23 8.89 -22.20
C ILE A 63 -11.62 8.61 -22.80
N GLY A 64 -12.66 9.27 -22.30
CA GLY A 64 -14.01 9.26 -22.83
C GLY A 64 -14.24 10.38 -23.86
N HIS A 65 -15.34 11.12 -23.72
CA HIS A 65 -15.63 12.30 -24.52
C HIS A 65 -16.08 13.47 -23.65
N SER A 66 -16.23 14.67 -24.22
CA SER A 66 -16.54 15.89 -23.46
C SER A 66 -17.84 15.78 -22.65
N ALA A 67 -18.84 15.07 -23.19
CA ALA A 67 -20.12 14.82 -22.52
C ALA A 67 -20.14 13.61 -21.57
N HIS A 68 -19.11 12.75 -21.59
CA HIS A 68 -19.02 11.53 -20.76
C HIS A 68 -17.57 11.33 -20.31
N TRP A 69 -17.28 11.80 -19.10
CA TRP A 69 -15.93 11.83 -18.57
C TRP A 69 -15.52 10.45 -18.03
N VAL A 70 -14.42 9.90 -18.55
CA VAL A 70 -13.79 8.68 -18.03
C VAL A 70 -12.37 9.02 -17.65
N SER A 71 -12.09 9.00 -16.36
CA SER A 71 -10.79 9.37 -15.80
C SER A 71 -9.80 8.23 -15.93
N ARG A 72 -8.68 8.45 -16.61
CA ARG A 72 -7.51 7.57 -16.58
C ARG A 72 -6.47 8.13 -15.62
N LEU A 73 -6.07 7.35 -14.63
CA LEU A 73 -5.07 7.72 -13.63
C LEU A 73 -3.97 6.67 -13.52
N HIS A 74 -2.80 7.09 -13.04
CA HIS A 74 -1.70 6.20 -12.76
C HIS A 74 -1.90 5.42 -11.47
N ILE A 75 -1.43 4.18 -11.49
CA ILE A 75 -1.22 3.31 -10.33
C ILE A 75 0.22 2.82 -10.37
N TYR A 76 0.89 2.81 -9.21
CA TYR A 76 2.26 2.34 -9.06
C TYR A 76 2.25 1.16 -8.11
N ILE A 77 2.64 -0.02 -8.60
CA ILE A 77 2.60 -1.26 -7.83
C ILE A 77 4.05 -1.67 -7.52
N ASN A 78 4.35 -1.89 -6.24
CA ASN A 78 5.66 -2.41 -5.85
C ASN A 78 5.87 -3.78 -6.53
N PRO A 79 6.94 -3.95 -7.35
CA PRO A 79 7.18 -5.21 -8.03
C PRO A 79 7.51 -6.33 -7.05
N ASP A 80 7.96 -6.03 -5.84
CA ASP A 80 8.28 -7.00 -4.80
C ASP A 80 7.10 -7.23 -3.85
N TYR A 81 6.60 -8.46 -3.79
CA TYR A 81 5.65 -8.93 -2.80
C TYR A 81 6.37 -9.60 -1.62
N ASN A 82 6.05 -9.21 -0.39
CA ASN A 82 6.60 -9.80 0.82
C ASN A 82 5.85 -11.11 1.15
N VAL A 83 6.50 -12.24 0.91
CA VAL A 83 5.89 -13.57 1.12
C VAL A 83 5.81 -13.92 2.61
N VAL A 84 6.71 -13.39 3.43
CA VAL A 84 6.75 -13.70 4.87
C VAL A 84 5.58 -13.01 5.58
N ASP A 85 5.41 -11.72 5.31
CA ASP A 85 4.36 -10.92 5.95
C ASP A 85 3.05 -10.93 5.15
N GLY A 86 3.06 -11.49 3.94
CA GLY A 86 1.87 -11.71 3.12
C GLY A 86 1.25 -10.45 2.54
N TYR A 87 2.04 -9.40 2.27
CA TYR A 87 1.53 -8.16 1.70
C TYR A 87 2.42 -7.61 0.58
N GLY A 88 1.82 -6.79 -0.28
CA GLY A 88 2.49 -5.89 -1.21
C GLY A 88 2.06 -4.45 -0.99
N GLU A 89 2.63 -3.54 -1.75
CA GLU A 89 2.45 -2.09 -1.59
C GLU A 89 2.03 -1.46 -2.93
N VAL A 90 1.15 -0.46 -2.87
CA VAL A 90 0.64 0.25 -4.04
C VAL A 90 0.44 1.73 -3.73
N ILE A 91 0.71 2.60 -4.71
CA ILE A 91 0.44 4.04 -4.65
C ILE A 91 -0.52 4.42 -5.77
N TYR A 92 -1.60 5.13 -5.44
CA TYR A 92 -2.55 5.65 -6.41
C TYR A 92 -3.34 6.84 -5.85
N LYS A 93 -4.08 7.55 -6.71
CA LYS A 93 -4.97 8.63 -6.29
C LYS A 93 -6.38 8.12 -6.02
N LEU A 94 -6.87 8.30 -4.80
CA LEU A 94 -8.23 7.98 -4.37
C LEU A 94 -8.94 9.26 -3.94
N MET A 95 -9.93 9.70 -4.71
CA MET A 95 -10.70 10.90 -4.39
C MET A 95 -11.81 10.59 -3.37
N PRO A 96 -12.06 11.47 -2.39
CA PRO A 96 -11.53 12.84 -2.27
C PRO A 96 -10.22 12.97 -1.48
N PHE A 97 -9.57 11.87 -1.09
CA PHE A 97 -8.46 11.86 -0.14
C PHE A 97 -7.10 12.26 -0.75
N GLY A 98 -6.95 12.18 -2.07
CA GLY A 98 -5.70 12.49 -2.75
C GLY A 98 -4.88 11.24 -3.02
N GLN A 99 -3.55 11.33 -2.95
CA GLN A 99 -2.67 10.19 -3.19
C GLN A 99 -2.47 9.38 -1.92
N ILE A 100 -2.61 8.06 -2.04
CA ILE A 100 -2.52 7.11 -0.93
C ILE A 100 -1.40 6.10 -1.19
N TYR A 101 -0.67 5.79 -0.13
CA TYR A 101 0.19 4.62 -0.02
C TYR A 101 -0.61 3.54 0.70
N ARG A 102 -0.71 2.36 0.10
CA ARG A 102 -1.61 1.33 0.60
C ARG A 102 -1.00 -0.05 0.52
N LEU A 103 -1.26 -0.87 1.53
CA LEU A 103 -0.93 -2.28 1.50
C LEU A 103 -2.03 -3.06 0.77
N PHE A 104 -1.65 -4.18 0.15
CA PHE A 104 -2.60 -5.15 -0.37
C PHE A 104 -2.18 -6.57 0.03
N TYR A 105 -3.17 -7.46 0.16
CA TYR A 105 -2.99 -8.86 0.47
C TYR A 105 -3.50 -9.71 -0.69
N LEU A 106 -2.78 -10.79 -1.01
CA LEU A 106 -3.21 -11.79 -1.98
C LEU A 106 -3.60 -13.06 -1.24
N ASP A 107 -4.79 -13.59 -1.51
CA ASP A 107 -5.15 -14.93 -1.04
C ASP A 107 -4.61 -16.03 -1.98
N GLU A 108 -4.82 -17.29 -1.60
CA GLU A 108 -4.37 -18.46 -2.37
C GLU A 108 -5.01 -18.57 -3.77
N ASN A 109 -6.15 -17.90 -3.99
CA ASN A 109 -6.87 -17.85 -5.26
C ASN A 109 -6.50 -16.62 -6.11
N GLY A 110 -5.60 -15.77 -5.62
CA GLY A 110 -5.20 -14.53 -6.28
C GLY A 110 -6.21 -13.39 -6.13
N VAL A 111 -7.15 -13.49 -5.19
CA VAL A 111 -8.05 -12.37 -4.84
C VAL A 111 -7.25 -11.33 -4.06
N VAL A 112 -7.40 -10.07 -4.47
CA VAL A 112 -6.73 -8.94 -3.84
C VAL A 112 -7.64 -8.29 -2.80
N LYS A 113 -7.11 -8.08 -1.59
CA LYS A 113 -7.74 -7.27 -0.55
C LYS A 113 -6.89 -6.05 -0.27
N LEU A 114 -7.48 -4.86 -0.35
CA LEU A 114 -6.81 -3.62 -0.03
C LEU A 114 -6.89 -3.36 1.48
N ASP A 115 -5.77 -2.97 2.09
CA ASP A 115 -5.68 -2.71 3.53
C ASP A 115 -6.31 -1.37 3.92
N GLY A 116 -6.95 -1.29 5.09
CA GLY A 116 -7.59 -0.08 5.58
C GLY A 116 -8.96 0.21 4.94
N ASP A 117 -9.75 1.02 5.63
CA ASP A 117 -11.10 1.43 5.21
C ASP A 117 -11.07 2.89 4.74
N PRO A 118 -11.46 3.19 3.48
CA PRO A 118 -11.50 4.55 2.97
C PRO A 118 -12.32 5.53 3.81
N GLN A 119 -13.34 5.08 4.54
CA GLN A 119 -14.14 5.94 5.42
C GLN A 119 -13.32 6.50 6.59
N ASN A 120 -12.22 5.85 6.97
CA ASN A 120 -11.28 6.33 7.98
C ASN A 120 -10.26 7.35 7.43
N GLN A 121 -10.31 7.67 6.13
CA GLN A 121 -9.52 8.72 5.49
C GLN A 121 -7.99 8.50 5.50
N PHE A 122 -7.53 7.28 5.78
CA PHE A 122 -6.12 6.87 5.72
C PHE A 122 -5.19 7.70 6.65
N PRO A 123 -5.38 7.61 7.98
CA PRO A 123 -4.56 8.35 8.95
C PRO A 123 -3.15 7.78 9.05
N ILE A 124 -2.18 8.62 9.43
CA ILE A 124 -0.77 8.21 9.61
C ILE A 124 -0.55 7.09 10.64
N THR A 125 -1.52 6.85 11.53
CA THR A 125 -1.45 5.80 12.55
C THR A 125 -1.69 4.40 11.99
N GLN A 126 -1.97 4.26 10.70
CA GLN A 126 -2.20 2.99 10.02
C GLN A 126 -1.12 2.73 8.96
N PRO A 127 -0.84 1.45 8.64
CA PRO A 127 0.12 1.10 7.59
C PRO A 127 -0.25 1.73 6.23
N SER A 128 -1.53 1.71 5.88
CA SER A 128 -2.07 2.42 4.71
C SER A 128 -2.45 3.86 5.09
N HIS A 129 -1.86 4.84 4.43
CA HIS A 129 -1.96 6.27 4.76
C HIS A 129 -1.83 7.17 3.53
N GLN A 130 -2.19 8.44 3.65
CA GLN A 130 -1.97 9.42 2.57
C GLN A 130 -0.48 9.70 2.38
N THR A 131 -0.02 9.85 1.13
CA THR A 131 1.40 10.10 0.83
C THR A 131 1.89 11.47 1.29
N VAL A 132 0.98 12.41 1.59
CA VAL A 132 1.32 13.72 2.21
C VAL A 132 2.00 13.58 3.59
N PHE A 133 1.89 12.40 4.21
CA PHE A 133 2.58 12.10 5.47
C PHE A 133 3.95 11.42 5.27
N MET A 134 4.34 11.14 4.03
CA MET A 134 5.62 10.56 3.67
C MET A 134 6.59 11.66 3.21
N ASP A 135 7.89 11.34 3.19
CA ASP A 135 8.88 12.21 2.54
C ASP A 135 8.68 12.19 1.01
N ASP A 136 8.67 13.37 0.38
CA ASP A 136 8.44 13.51 -1.06
C ASP A 136 9.50 12.77 -1.89
N GLU A 137 10.76 12.73 -1.45
CA GLU A 137 11.83 12.01 -2.14
C GLU A 137 11.59 10.49 -2.11
N ASP A 138 11.02 9.99 -1.01
CA ASP A 138 10.65 8.59 -0.87
C ASP A 138 9.49 8.21 -1.79
N VAL A 139 8.48 9.07 -1.90
CA VAL A 139 7.34 8.88 -2.82
C VAL A 139 7.84 8.89 -4.26
N CYS A 140 8.60 9.91 -4.67
CA CYS A 140 9.16 10.01 -6.02
C CYS A 140 10.01 8.78 -6.37
N ARG A 141 10.92 8.37 -5.46
CA ARG A 141 11.78 7.21 -5.69
C ARG A 141 10.98 5.90 -5.83
N ARG A 142 9.86 5.75 -5.12
CA ARG A 142 8.96 4.60 -5.27
C ARG A 142 8.27 4.64 -6.63
N GLU A 143 7.66 5.76 -7.00
CA GLU A 143 6.97 5.90 -8.29
C GLU A 143 7.87 5.67 -9.51
N GLU A 144 9.15 6.05 -9.42
CA GLU A 144 10.13 5.80 -10.48
C GLU A 144 10.53 4.33 -10.64
N ARG A 145 10.57 3.58 -9.53
CA ARG A 145 11.06 2.18 -9.50
C ARG A 145 9.94 1.16 -9.62
N TRP A 146 8.72 1.54 -9.28
CA TRP A 146 7.57 0.64 -9.23
C TRP A 146 6.96 0.40 -10.60
N THR A 147 6.26 -0.72 -10.72
CA THR A 147 5.55 -1.06 -11.95
C THR A 147 4.42 -0.06 -12.16
N LYS A 148 4.55 0.75 -13.21
CA LYS A 148 3.59 1.78 -13.59
C LYS A 148 2.46 1.19 -14.44
N GLY A 149 1.23 1.41 -14.00
CA GLY A 149 0.01 1.03 -14.71
C GLY A 149 -1.00 2.17 -14.78
N PHE A 150 -2.21 1.82 -15.19
CA PHE A 150 -3.36 2.72 -15.18
C PHE A 150 -4.60 2.01 -14.68
N PHE A 151 -5.48 2.78 -14.04
CA PHE A 151 -6.87 2.40 -13.81
C PHE A 151 -7.80 3.46 -14.39
N THR A 152 -9.06 3.08 -14.57
CA THR A 152 -10.08 3.89 -15.20
C THR A 152 -11.31 4.04 -14.33
N VAL A 153 -11.85 5.25 -14.28
CA VAL A 153 -13.06 5.56 -13.51
C VAL A 153 -14.07 6.27 -14.41
N ASP A 154 -15.18 5.60 -14.70
CA ASP A 154 -16.34 6.22 -15.31
C ASP A 154 -17.10 7.01 -14.24
N VAL A 155 -17.31 8.31 -14.46
CA VAL A 155 -18.03 9.17 -13.49
C VAL A 155 -19.56 8.98 -13.57
N VAL A 156 -20.05 8.30 -14.60
CA VAL A 156 -21.44 7.88 -14.79
C VAL A 156 -21.46 6.38 -15.13
N PRO A 157 -21.02 5.51 -14.19
CA PRO A 157 -20.91 4.09 -14.44
C PRO A 157 -22.30 3.47 -14.66
N SER A 158 -22.32 2.37 -15.40
CA SER A 158 -23.53 1.57 -15.55
C SER A 158 -23.97 0.95 -14.22
N GLY A 159 -25.26 0.61 -14.11
CA GLY A 159 -25.75 -0.13 -12.94
C GLY A 159 -25.08 -1.50 -12.78
N GLU A 160 -24.69 -2.14 -13.89
CA GLU A 160 -23.94 -3.41 -13.87
C GLU A 160 -22.56 -3.24 -13.24
N THR A 161 -21.83 -2.17 -13.59
CA THR A 161 -20.53 -1.84 -13.00
C THR A 161 -20.62 -1.69 -11.48
N ILE A 162 -21.62 -0.94 -11.00
CA ILE A 162 -21.84 -0.74 -9.57
C ILE A 162 -22.18 -2.07 -8.87
N MET A 163 -23.09 -2.86 -9.45
CA MET A 163 -23.48 -4.15 -8.86
C MET A 163 -22.35 -5.17 -8.88
N GLY A 164 -21.48 -5.15 -9.89
CA GLY A 164 -20.30 -6.01 -9.97
C GLY A 164 -19.30 -5.70 -8.86
N ALA A 165 -19.01 -4.42 -8.65
CA ALA A 165 -18.10 -3.95 -7.61
C ALA A 165 -18.58 -4.30 -6.18
N ALA A 166 -19.89 -4.38 -5.93
CA ALA A 166 -20.43 -4.70 -4.61
C ALA A 166 -20.35 -6.20 -4.22
N ARG A 167 -19.95 -7.10 -5.13
CA ARG A 167 -19.96 -8.56 -4.90
C ARG A 167 -18.62 -9.14 -4.39
N ARG A 168 -17.75 -8.27 -3.87
CA ARG A 168 -16.39 -8.60 -3.45
C ARG A 168 -16.31 -9.34 -2.12
#